data_AF-A0A1H3DMN1-F1
#
_entry.id   AF-A0A1H3DMN1-F1
#
_cell.length_a   1.000
_cell.length_b   1.000
_cell.length_c   1.000
_cell.angle_alpha   90.00
_cell.angle_beta   90.00
_cell.angle_gamma   90.00
#
_symmetry.space_group_name_H-M   'P 1'
#
loop_
_entity.id
_entity.type
_entity.pdbx_description
1 polymer ?
#
loop_
_entity_poly.entity_id
_entity_poly.type
_entity_poly.pdbx_seq_one_letter_code
_entity_poly.pdbx_strand_id
1 'polypeptide(L)'
;MGRSDALKDKIQKLGSKGKLSALLKYADNSEDDVRMAVAMAMGLIPSYESGMALIPLLRDSSPMVRAAAATSAAEIHAKHCEEYVKKLAFADSDPNVRQVAKSAFDKLKDSVV
;
A
#
# COMPACT_ATOMS: atom_id res chain seq x y z
N MET A 1 14.20 -10.77 18.94
CA MET A 1 13.27 -10.69 17.79
C MET A 1 11.87 -10.56 18.34
N GLY A 2 11.21 -9.43 18.10
CA GLY A 2 9.88 -9.15 18.63
C GLY A 2 8.82 -9.98 17.92
N ARG A 3 7.66 -10.14 18.57
CA ARG A 3 6.50 -10.83 17.99
C ARG A 3 6.03 -10.18 16.67
N SER A 4 6.21 -8.87 16.52
CA SER A 4 5.90 -8.09 15.31
C SER A 4 6.86 -8.38 14.16
N ASP A 5 8.16 -8.60 14.41
CA ASP A 5 9.15 -8.89 13.37
C ASP A 5 8.85 -10.21 12.64
N ALA A 6 8.55 -11.26 13.41
CA ALA A 6 8.17 -12.55 12.84
C ALA A 6 6.85 -12.46 12.03
N LEU A 7 5.94 -11.57 12.43
CA LEU A 7 4.70 -11.33 11.72
C LEU A 7 4.95 -10.60 10.40
N LYS A 8 5.79 -9.56 10.39
CA LYS A 8 6.20 -8.84 9.18
C LYS A 8 6.90 -9.77 8.18
N ASP A 9 7.82 -10.62 8.63
CA ASP A 9 8.46 -11.63 7.78
C ASP A 9 7.45 -12.60 7.17
N LYS A 10 6.43 -13.00 7.94
CA LYS A 10 5.35 -13.85 7.45
C LYS A 10 4.52 -13.13 6.40
N ILE A 11 4.15 -11.88 6.63
CA ILE A 11 3.38 -11.04 5.69
C ILE A 11 4.16 -10.89 4.39
N GLN A 12 5.46 -10.59 4.45
CA GLN A 12 6.30 -10.47 3.27
C GLN A 12 6.31 -11.77 2.45
N LYS A 13 6.50 -12.92 3.11
CA LYS A 13 6.44 -14.24 2.45
C LYS A 13 5.09 -14.53 1.81
N LEU A 14 3.99 -14.03 2.37
CA LEU A 14 2.66 -14.17 1.77
C LEU A 14 2.52 -13.32 0.51
N GLY A 15 3.02 -12.08 0.52
CA GLY A 15 3.09 -11.20 -0.64
C GLY A 15 3.87 -11.83 -1.79
N SER A 16 5.10 -12.28 -1.53
CA SER A 16 5.93 -12.96 -2.54
C SER A 16 5.31 -14.25 -3.10
N LYS A 17 4.34 -14.85 -2.40
CA LYS A 17 3.60 -16.04 -2.84
C LYS A 17 2.24 -15.72 -3.45
N GLY A 18 1.90 -14.44 -3.65
CA GLY A 18 0.61 -14.02 -4.20
C GLY A 18 -0.59 -14.33 -3.30
N LYS A 19 -0.40 -14.51 -2.00
CA LYS A 19 -1.47 -14.96 -1.07
C LYS A 19 -2.30 -13.78 -0.54
N LEU A 20 -2.98 -13.07 -1.43
CA LEU A 20 -3.76 -11.87 -1.10
C LEU A 20 -4.80 -12.11 0.02
N SER A 21 -5.57 -13.20 -0.05
CA SER A 21 -6.58 -13.52 0.98
C SER A 21 -5.99 -13.76 2.37
N ALA A 22 -4.74 -14.20 2.44
CA ALA A 22 -4.02 -14.36 3.70
C ALA A 22 -3.48 -13.03 4.23
N LEU A 23 -3.07 -12.12 3.35
CA LEU A 23 -2.63 -10.76 3.70
C LEU A 23 -3.77 -9.93 4.30
N LEU A 24 -4.96 -10.02 3.72
CA LEU A 24 -6.15 -9.28 4.16
C LEU A 24 -6.50 -9.50 5.63
N LYS A 25 -6.12 -10.65 6.21
CA LYS A 25 -6.33 -10.95 7.63
C LYS A 25 -5.55 -10.03 8.58
N TYR A 26 -4.56 -9.30 8.08
CA TYR A 26 -3.71 -8.40 8.86
C TYR A 26 -3.90 -6.92 8.47
N ALA A 27 -4.80 -6.62 7.52
CA ALA A 27 -4.99 -5.26 7.01
C ALA A 27 -5.55 -4.30 8.09
N ASP A 28 -6.30 -4.81 9.07
CA ASP A 28 -6.85 -4.05 10.19
C ASP A 28 -6.09 -4.27 11.50
N ASN A 29 -4.82 -4.70 11.44
CA ASN A 29 -4.02 -4.91 12.64
C ASN A 29 -3.87 -3.61 13.45
N SER A 30 -3.83 -3.69 14.78
CA SER A 30 -3.66 -2.52 15.65
C SER A 30 -2.33 -1.82 15.47
N GLU A 31 -1.27 -2.56 15.12
CA GLU A 31 0.07 -2.04 14.88
C GLU A 31 0.19 -1.52 13.44
N ASP A 32 0.62 -0.27 13.27
CA ASP A 32 0.73 0.36 11.96
C ASP A 32 1.91 -0.16 11.14
N ASP A 33 2.99 -0.62 11.78
CA ASP A 33 4.10 -1.30 11.10
C ASP A 33 3.66 -2.62 10.44
N VAL A 34 2.72 -3.35 11.05
CA VAL A 34 2.09 -4.53 10.47
C VAL A 34 1.21 -4.14 9.28
N ARG A 35 0.35 -3.12 9.41
CA ARG A 35 -0.49 -2.65 8.28
C ARG A 35 0.35 -2.13 7.12
N MET A 36 1.45 -1.44 7.41
CA MET A 36 2.42 -0.99 6.41
C MET A 36 3.04 -2.18 5.67
N ALA A 37 3.46 -3.22 6.40
CA ALA A 37 3.99 -4.44 5.78
C ALA A 37 2.94 -5.13 4.89
N VAL A 38 1.66 -5.10 5.26
CA VAL A 38 0.57 -5.60 4.41
C VAL A 38 0.46 -4.82 3.11
N ALA A 39 0.49 -3.47 3.17
CA ALA A 39 0.47 -2.62 1.99
C ALA A 39 1.62 -2.95 1.04
N MET A 40 2.85 -3.01 1.57
CA MET A 40 4.05 -3.36 0.79
C MET A 40 3.94 -4.76 0.17
N ALA A 41 3.45 -5.74 0.92
CA ALA A 41 3.27 -7.11 0.43
C ALA A 41 2.20 -7.21 -0.67
N MET A 42 1.15 -6.38 -0.62
CA MET A 42 0.16 -6.25 -1.70
C MET A 42 0.77 -5.66 -2.98
N GLY A 43 1.78 -4.78 -2.85
CA GLY A 43 2.57 -4.26 -3.98
C GLY A 43 3.35 -5.33 -4.76
N LEU A 44 3.54 -6.52 -4.18
CA LEU A 44 4.16 -7.65 -4.87
C LEU A 44 3.17 -8.50 -5.68
N ILE A 45 1.88 -8.17 -5.63
CA ILE A 45 0.80 -8.93 -6.27
C ILE A 45 0.21 -8.05 -7.36
N PRO A 46 0.69 -8.14 -8.62
CA PRO A 46 0.21 -7.32 -9.73
C PRO A 46 -1.18 -7.79 -10.19
N SER A 47 -2.20 -7.48 -9.40
CA SER A 47 -3.59 -7.83 -9.69
C SER A 47 -4.56 -6.69 -9.34
N TYR A 48 -5.70 -6.68 -10.03
CA TYR A 48 -6.76 -5.71 -9.80
C TYR A 48 -7.28 -5.78 -8.36
N GLU A 49 -7.45 -6.99 -7.82
CA GLU A 49 -7.90 -7.26 -6.46
C GLU A 49 -6.92 -6.72 -5.42
N SER A 50 -5.61 -6.82 -5.68
CA SER A 50 -4.59 -6.24 -4.81
C SER A 50 -4.72 -4.72 -4.78
N GLY A 51 -4.91 -4.08 -5.93
CA GLY A 51 -5.19 -2.64 -5.99
C GLY A 51 -6.47 -2.25 -5.24
N MET A 52 -7.55 -3.03 -5.38
CA MET A 52 -8.78 -2.79 -4.60
C MET A 52 -8.54 -2.91 -3.10
N ALA A 53 -7.72 -3.87 -2.67
CA ALA A 53 -7.34 -4.06 -1.28
C ALA A 53 -6.44 -2.95 -0.70
N LEU A 54 -5.73 -2.20 -1.55
CA LEU A 54 -4.92 -1.05 -1.12
C LEU A 54 -5.77 0.20 -0.81
N ILE A 55 -6.99 0.31 -1.34
CA ILE A 55 -7.85 1.50 -1.18
C ILE A 55 -8.11 1.88 0.29
N PRO A 56 -8.46 0.95 1.20
CA PRO A 56 -8.58 1.25 2.62
C PRO A 56 -7.27 1.78 3.22
N LEU A 57 -6.12 1.19 2.84
CA LEU A 57 -4.80 1.55 3.36
C LEU A 57 -4.31 2.92 2.85
N LEU A 58 -4.76 3.35 1.66
CA LEU A 58 -4.58 4.73 1.17
C LEU A 58 -5.29 5.77 2.04
N ARG A 59 -6.19 5.36 2.93
CA ARG A 59 -6.92 6.22 3.87
C ARG A 59 -6.57 5.94 5.34
N ASP A 60 -5.52 5.14 5.57
CA ASP A 60 -5.12 4.73 6.92
C ASP A 60 -4.79 5.94 7.81
N SER A 61 -4.99 5.81 9.12
CA SER A 61 -4.65 6.88 10.07
C SER A 61 -3.14 7.13 10.14
N SER A 62 -2.32 6.11 9.92
CA SER A 62 -0.86 6.20 9.99
C SER A 62 -0.26 6.70 8.66
N PRO A 63 0.55 7.77 8.66
CA PRO A 63 1.19 8.29 7.44
C PRO A 63 2.06 7.26 6.72
N MET A 64 2.78 6.40 7.47
CA MET A 64 3.65 5.37 6.88
C MET A 64 2.84 4.33 6.08
N VAL A 65 1.63 3.98 6.54
CA VAL A 65 0.75 3.04 5.84
C VAL A 65 0.22 3.66 4.56
N ARG A 66 -0.21 4.93 4.60
CA ARG A 66 -0.67 5.66 3.40
C ARG A 66 0.42 5.77 2.34
N ALA A 67 1.64 6.12 2.75
CA ALA A 67 2.79 6.22 1.85
C ALA A 67 3.15 4.86 1.21
N ALA A 68 3.15 3.79 2.01
CA ALA A 68 3.39 2.42 1.51
C ALA A 68 2.30 2.01 0.51
N ALA A 69 1.03 2.25 0.82
CA ALA A 69 -0.08 1.92 -0.08
C ALA A 69 -0.01 2.69 -1.40
N ALA A 70 0.37 3.98 -1.37
CA ALA A 70 0.57 4.78 -2.58
C ALA A 70 1.71 4.22 -3.45
N THR A 71 2.84 3.86 -2.82
CA THR A 71 3.97 3.22 -3.51
C THR A 71 3.54 1.92 -4.17
N SER A 72 2.92 1.04 -3.41
CA SER A 72 2.47 -0.27 -3.89
C SER A 72 1.43 -0.18 -5.00
N ALA A 73 0.51 0.78 -4.93
CA ALA A 73 -0.47 1.01 -6.00
C ALA A 73 0.21 1.39 -7.32
N ALA A 74 1.28 2.19 -7.28
CA ALA A 74 2.06 2.53 -8.46
C ALA A 74 2.90 1.34 -8.97
N GLU A 75 3.49 0.53 -8.07
CA GLU A 75 4.28 -0.66 -8.44
C GLU A 75 3.45 -1.71 -9.20
N ILE A 76 2.19 -1.90 -8.83
CA ILE A 76 1.28 -2.82 -9.50
C ILE A 76 0.47 -2.15 -10.62
N HIS A 77 0.76 -0.89 -10.95
CA HIS A 77 0.04 -0.10 -11.96
C HIS A 77 -1.49 -0.06 -11.73
N ALA A 78 -1.94 0.02 -10.47
CA ALA A 78 -3.35 0.06 -10.11
C ALA A 78 -4.00 1.41 -10.46
N LYS A 79 -4.34 1.59 -11.74
CA LYS A 79 -4.96 2.83 -12.26
C LYS A 79 -6.24 3.25 -11.56
N HIS A 80 -7.04 2.30 -11.10
CA HIS A 80 -8.25 2.60 -10.33
C HIS A 80 -7.96 3.26 -8.97
N CYS A 81 -6.71 3.22 -8.49
CA CYS A 81 -6.28 3.95 -7.29
C CYS A 81 -5.83 5.40 -7.58
N GLU A 82 -5.76 5.83 -8.84
CA GLU A 82 -5.15 7.12 -9.23
C GLU A 82 -5.75 8.32 -8.48
N GLU A 83 -7.07 8.43 -8.40
CA GLU A 83 -7.72 9.56 -7.71
C GLU A 83 -7.45 9.55 -6.18
N TYR A 84 -7.24 8.38 -5.58
CA TYR A 84 -6.87 8.25 -4.17
C TYR A 84 -5.44 8.72 -3.95
N VAL A 85 -4.51 8.26 -4.79
CA VAL A 85 -3.09 8.63 -4.74
C VAL A 85 -2.92 10.13 -5.03
N LYS A 86 -3.67 10.67 -5.99
CA LYS A 86 -3.75 12.12 -6.27
C LYS A 86 -4.20 12.92 -5.05
N LYS A 87 -5.25 12.48 -4.36
CA LYS A 87 -5.72 13.15 -3.14
C LYS A 87 -4.61 13.20 -2.09
N LEU A 88 -3.87 12.10 -1.90
CA LEU A 88 -2.72 12.09 -0.99
C LEU A 88 -1.62 13.06 -1.45
N ALA A 89 -1.26 13.05 -2.74
CA ALA A 89 -0.21 13.90 -3.29
C ALA A 89 -0.43 15.40 -3.05
N PHE A 90 -1.68 15.86 -3.12
CA PHE A 90 -2.01 17.29 -3.09
C PHE A 90 -2.72 17.76 -1.81
N ALA A 91 -3.22 16.85 -0.97
CA ALA A 91 -4.02 17.21 0.20
C ALA A 91 -3.73 16.41 1.47
N ASP A 92 -2.76 15.48 1.48
CA ASP A 92 -2.38 14.81 2.73
C ASP A 92 -1.75 15.80 3.72
N SER A 93 -2.06 15.64 5.00
CA SER A 93 -1.48 16.48 6.07
C SER A 93 0.03 16.26 6.22
N ASP A 94 0.50 15.04 5.98
CA ASP A 94 1.90 14.66 6.15
C ASP A 94 2.73 15.00 4.88
N PRO A 95 3.78 15.84 4.98
CA PRO A 95 4.61 16.21 3.84
C PRO A 95 5.31 15.05 3.15
N ASN A 96 5.72 14.02 3.90
CA ASN A 96 6.37 12.85 3.35
C ASN A 96 5.38 12.00 2.55
N VAL A 97 4.14 11.85 3.06
CA VAL A 97 3.06 11.20 2.29
C VAL A 97 2.80 11.95 0.99
N ARG A 98 2.74 13.29 1.02
CA ARG A 98 2.56 14.09 -0.22
C ARG A 98 3.67 13.82 -1.23
N GLN A 99 4.93 13.81 -0.80
CA GLN A 99 6.08 13.58 -1.69
C GLN A 99 6.06 12.17 -2.32
N VAL A 100 5.81 11.14 -1.51
CA VAL A 100 5.72 9.75 -1.98
C VAL A 100 4.54 9.58 -2.93
N ALA A 101 3.36 10.06 -2.52
CA ALA A 101 2.15 9.97 -3.32
C ALA A 101 2.25 10.76 -4.62
N LYS A 102 3.00 11.88 -4.65
CA LYS A 102 3.25 12.62 -5.89
C LYS A 102 4.04 11.79 -6.90
N SER A 103 5.09 11.12 -6.44
CA SER A 103 5.89 10.22 -7.28
C SER A 103 5.06 9.03 -7.78
N ALA A 104 4.22 8.45 -6.91
CA ALA A 104 3.29 7.38 -7.28
C ALA A 104 2.22 7.85 -8.27
N PHE A 105 1.67 9.04 -8.08
CA PHE A 105 0.68 9.65 -8.98
C PHE A 105 1.27 9.88 -10.38
N ASP A 106 2.50 10.39 -10.48
CA ASP A 106 3.14 10.62 -11.77
C ASP A 106 3.36 9.28 -12.53
N LYS A 107 3.82 8.23 -11.83
CA LYS A 107 3.92 6.86 -12.41
C LYS A 107 2.58 6.31 -12.86
N LEU A 108 1.54 6.51 -12.06
CA LEU A 108 0.19 6.08 -12.41
C LEU A 108 -0.27 6.86 -13.63
N LYS A 109 -0.22 8.19 -13.65
CA LYS A 109 -0.64 9.00 -14.80
C LYS A 109 0.00 8.56 -16.13
N ASP A 110 1.30 8.28 -16.11
CA ASP A 110 2.07 7.95 -17.31
C ASP A 110 1.85 6.53 -17.83
N SER A 111 1.22 5.63 -17.06
CA SER A 111 0.90 4.29 -17.57
C SER A 111 -0.32 4.42 -18.52
N VAL A 112 -0.09 4.77 -19.78
CA VAL A 112 -1.15 4.76 -20.81
C VAL A 112 -1.52 3.29 -21.04
N VAL A 113 -2.79 2.94 -20.76
CA VAL A 113 -3.39 1.65 -21.16
C VAL A 113 -3.99 1.82 -22.54
#